data_AF-A0A9W9DTX2-F1
#
_entry.id   AF-A0A9W9DTX2-F1
#
_cell.length_a   1.000
_cell.length_b   1.000
_cell.length_c   1.000
_cell.angle_alpha   90.00
_cell.angle_beta   90.00
_cell.angle_gamma   90.00
#
_symmetry.space_group_name_H-M   'P 1'
#
loop_
_entity.id
_entity.type
_entity.pdbx_description
1 polymer ?
#
loop_
_entity_poly.entity_id
_entity_poly.type
_entity_poly.pdbx_seq_one_letter_code
_entity_poly.pdbx_strand_id
1 'polypeptide(L)' 'MRTAASLDKETGMGLRAIDKIAERHRLAGVYGPLYRSFELTDYKFNIAIELTARNNLFHVVVYSDETASKVLDVIL' A
#
# COMPACT_ATOMS: atom_id res chain seq x y z
N MET A 1 -11.79 -3.74 6.48
CA MET A 1 -12.01 -2.27 6.33
C MET A 1 -12.74 -2.05 5.01
N ARG A 2 -13.75 -1.17 4.97
CA ARG A 2 -14.54 -0.89 3.75
C ARG A 2 -13.75 0.03 2.78
N THR A 3 -12.46 -0.25 2.56
CA THR A 3 -11.54 0.56 1.74
C THR A 3 -11.81 0.47 0.23
N ALA A 4 -12.58 -0.53 -0.21
CA ALA A 4 -12.88 -0.73 -1.62
C ALA A 4 -13.84 0.32 -2.22
N ALA A 5 -14.52 1.14 -1.41
CA ALA A 5 -15.41 2.19 -1.92
C ALA A 5 -14.66 3.46 -2.36
N SER A 6 -13.45 3.71 -1.84
CA SER A 6 -12.68 4.94 -2.10
C SER A 6 -11.35 4.68 -2.82
N LEU A 7 -11.00 3.42 -3.12
CA LEU A 7 -9.83 3.11 -3.93
C LEU A 7 -10.15 3.41 -5.38
N ASP A 8 -9.64 4.51 -5.90
CA ASP A 8 -9.75 4.80 -7.32
C ASP A 8 -9.01 3.71 -8.14
N LYS A 9 -9.44 3.53 -9.38
CA LYS A 9 -8.95 2.47 -10.25
C LYS A 9 -7.44 2.57 -10.49
N GLU A 10 -6.89 3.79 -10.56
CA GLU A 10 -5.48 4.03 -10.86
C GLU A 10 -4.61 3.62 -9.68
N THR A 11 -4.96 4.05 -8.46
CA THR A 11 -4.29 3.62 -7.24
C THR A 11 -4.31 2.09 -7.12
N GLY A 12 -5.46 1.46 -7.37
CA GLY A 12 -5.55 0.01 -7.36
C GLY A 12 -4.71 -0.69 -8.43
N MET A 13 -4.54 -0.09 -9.61
CA MET A 13 -3.62 -0.61 -10.63
C MET A 13 -2.16 -0.45 -10.22
N GLY A 14 -1.77 0.71 -9.68
CA GLY A 14 -0.41 0.99 -9.20
C GLY A 14 0.04 0.02 -8.10
N LEU A 15 -0.80 -0.19 -7.09
CA LEU A 15 -0.49 -1.13 -6.01
C LEU A 15 -0.30 -2.57 -6.51
N ARG A 16 -1.11 -3.01 -7.47
CA ARG A 16 -0.95 -4.33 -8.11
C ARG A 16 0.30 -4.43 -8.97
N ALA A 17 0.71 -3.33 -9.60
CA ALA A 17 1.97 -3.29 -10.35
C ALA A 17 3.17 -3.46 -9.41
N ILE A 18 3.16 -2.77 -8.27
CA ILE A 18 4.20 -2.90 -7.23
C ILE A 18 4.28 -4.35 -6.73
N ASP A 19 3.15 -4.97 -6.39
CA ASP A 19 3.13 -6.37 -5.94
C ASP A 19 3.75 -7.32 -6.99
N LYS A 20 3.40 -7.15 -8.27
CA LYS A 20 3.95 -7.96 -9.37
C LYS A 20 5.45 -7.73 -9.59
N ILE A 21 5.92 -6.49 -9.44
CA ILE A 21 7.33 -6.14 -9.59
C ILE A 21 8.14 -6.77 -8.47
N ALA A 22 7.67 -6.63 -7.22
CA ALA A 22 8.33 -7.21 -6.07
C ALA A 22 8.46 -8.74 -6.20
N GLU A 23 7.39 -9.41 -6.65
CA GLU A 23 7.40 -10.85 -6.90
C GLU A 23 8.36 -11.24 -8.04
N ARG A 24 8.24 -10.59 -9.21
CA ARG A 24 9.06 -10.90 -10.40
C ARG A 24 10.56 -10.73 -10.15
N HIS A 25 10.94 -9.66 -9.45
CA HIS A 25 12.34 -9.32 -9.18
C HIS A 25 12.84 -9.86 -7.83
N ARG A 26 11.99 -10.62 -7.10
CA ARG A 26 12.30 -11.17 -5.77
C ARG A 26 12.80 -10.09 -4.81
N LEU A 27 12.19 -8.90 -4.87
CA LEU A 27 12.55 -7.78 -4.02
C LEU A 27 12.09 -8.06 -2.59
N ALA A 28 13.04 -8.30 -1.70
CA ALA A 28 12.76 -8.40 -0.28
C ALA A 28 12.48 -7.01 0.33
N GLY A 29 11.71 -6.99 1.41
CA GLY A 29 11.45 -5.77 2.18
C GLY A 29 10.38 -4.84 1.58
N VAL A 30 9.55 -5.33 0.65
CA VAL A 30 8.33 -4.65 0.21
C VAL A 30 7.13 -5.30 0.90
N TYR A 31 6.47 -4.58 1.79
CA TYR A 31 5.36 -5.11 2.62
C TYR A 31 3.98 -4.75 2.07
N GLY A 32 3.90 -3.81 1.12
CA GLY A 32 2.65 -3.36 0.53
C GLY A 32 2.06 -2.11 1.20
N PRO A 33 0.84 -1.68 0.81
CA PRO A 33 0.19 -0.51 1.35
C PRO A 33 -0.13 -0.64 2.84
N LEU A 34 -0.09 0.48 3.54
CA LEU A 34 -0.28 0.59 4.98
C LEU A 34 -1.59 -0.04 5.47
N TYR A 35 -2.69 0.05 4.72
CA TYR A 35 -3.97 -0.56 5.12
C TYR A 35 -3.91 -2.09 5.26
N ARG A 36 -2.93 -2.78 4.66
CA ARG A 36 -2.71 -4.23 4.84
C ARG A 36 -1.90 -4.55 6.09
N SER A 37 -1.26 -3.56 6.71
CA SER A 37 -0.33 -3.76 7.82
C SER A 37 -1.00 -3.80 9.20
N PHE A 38 -2.29 -3.51 9.28
CA PHE A 38 -3.04 -3.54 10.53
C PHE A 38 -4.50 -3.96 10.30
N GLU A 39 -5.12 -4.43 11.37
CA GLU A 39 -6.55 -4.71 11.42
C GLU A 39 -7.21 -3.83 12.47
N LEU A 40 -8.47 -3.47 12.23
CA LEU A 40 -9.24 -2.71 13.20
C LEU A 40 -9.85 -3.66 14.23
N THR A 41 -9.57 -3.39 15.50
CA THR A 41 -10.19 -4.09 16.62
C THR A 41 -11.69 -3.83 16.73
N ASP A 42 -12.16 -2.67 16.26
CA ASP A 42 -13.57 -2.32 16.19
C ASP A 42 -13.89 -1.52 14.92
N TYR A 43 -14.87 -1.99 14.14
CA TYR A 43 -15.29 -1.38 12.88
C TYR A 43 -15.92 0.00 13.03
N LYS A 44 -16.36 0.41 14.23
CA LYS A 44 -16.90 1.76 14.46
C LYS A 44 -15.89 2.87 14.15
N PHE A 45 -14.59 2.54 14.20
CA PHE A 45 -13.51 3.50 13.91
C PHE A 45 -13.15 3.60 12.43
N ASN A 46 -13.80 2.85 11.52
CA ASN A 46 -13.50 2.89 10.09
C ASN A 46 -13.50 4.32 9.53
N ILE A 47 -14.55 5.09 9.78
CA ILE A 47 -14.71 6.45 9.25
C ILE A 47 -13.65 7.40 9.81
N ALA A 48 -13.39 7.32 11.12
CA ALA A 48 -12.39 8.15 11.77
C ALA A 48 -11.00 7.93 11.13
N ILE A 49 -10.64 6.66 10.91
CA ILE A 49 -9.35 6.29 10.33
C ILE A 49 -9.28 6.67 8.85
N GLU A 50 -10.35 6.44 8.08
CA GLU A 50 -10.42 6.84 6.67
C GLU A 50 -10.26 8.36 6.51
N LEU A 51 -10.95 9.15 7.34
CA LEU A 51 -10.87 10.62 7.29
C LEU A 51 -9.52 11.16 7.77
N THR A 52 -8.90 10.54 8.78
CA THR A 52 -7.61 10.99 9.31
C THR A 52 -6.45 10.59 8.41
N ALA A 53 -6.42 9.34 7.94
CA ALA A 53 -5.29 8.81 7.18
C ALA A 53 -5.43 9.05 5.66
N ARG A 54 -6.65 9.01 5.11
CA ARG A 54 -6.94 9.23 3.68
C ARG A 54 -5.94 8.47 2.78
N ASN A 55 -5.29 9.18 1.86
CA ASN A 55 -4.34 8.62 0.90
C ASN A 55 -3.13 7.93 1.54
N ASN A 56 -2.78 8.28 2.79
CA ASN A 56 -1.65 7.66 3.50
C ASN A 56 -1.89 6.16 3.73
N LEU A 57 -3.14 5.69 3.71
CA LEU A 57 -3.48 4.27 3.77
C LEU A 57 -2.93 3.46 2.59
N PHE A 58 -2.67 4.12 1.46
CA PHE A 58 -2.16 3.51 0.23
C PHE A 58 -0.65 3.63 0.08
N HIS A 59 0.05 4.30 1.01
CA HIS A 59 1.51 4.35 1.00
C HIS A 59 2.10 2.96 1.21
N VAL A 60 3.06 2.59 0.36
CA VAL A 60 3.73 1.29 0.43
C VAL A 60 4.81 1.32 1.50
N VAL A 61 4.72 0.40 2.45
CA VAL A 61 5.69 0.19 3.51
C VAL A 61 6.84 -0.63 2.94
N VAL A 62 8.07 -0.11 3.11
CA VAL A 62 9.32 -0.76 2.69
C VAL A 62 10.32 -0.76 3.85
N TYR A 63 11.30 -1.65 3.78
CA TYR A 63 12.30 -1.80 4.84
C TYR A 63 13.30 -0.64 4.90
N SER A 64 13.73 -0.11 3.75
CA SER A 64 14.71 0.99 3.67
C SER A 64 14.54 1.80 2.39
N ASP A 65 15.17 2.98 2.37
CA ASP A 65 15.25 3.83 1.18
C ASP A 65 15.87 3.09 -0.01
N GLU A 66 16.84 2.20 0.23
CA GLU A 66 17.44 1.36 -0.81
C GLU A 66 16.41 0.42 -1.45
N THR A 67 15.51 -0.17 -0.65
CA THR A 67 14.39 -0.96 -1.18
C THR A 67 13.42 -0.09 -1.96
N ALA A 68 13.13 1.13 -1.49
CA ALA A 68 12.28 2.08 -2.23
C ALA A 68 12.87 2.40 -3.60
N SER A 69 14.16 2.74 -3.67
CA SER A 69 14.86 3.05 -4.92
C SER A 69 14.79 1.89 -5.91
N LYS A 70 15.06 0.65 -5.46
CA LYS A 70 14.98 -0.54 -6.32
C LYS A 70 13.59 -0.75 -6.92
N VAL A 71 12.52 -0.44 -6.17
CA VAL A 71 11.15 -0.52 -6.68
C VAL A 71 10.89 0.56 -7.73
N LEU A 72 11.33 1.79 -7.46
CA LEU A 72 11.18 2.92 -8.39
C LEU A 72 11.93 2.72 -9.70
N ASP A 73 13.15 2.18 -9.65
CA ASP A 73 13.99 1.89 -10.82
C ASP A 73 13.34 0.88 -11.80
N VAL A 74 12.41 0.07 -11.32
CA VAL A 74 11.68 -0.91 -12.16
C VAL A 74 10.36 -0.34 -12.69
N ILE A 75 9.83 0.71 -12.07
CA ILE A 75 8.57 1.37 -12.46
C ILE A 75 8.81 2.46 -13.52
N LEU A 76 9.94 3.17 -13.44
CA LEU A 76 10.35 4.24 -14.34
C LEU A 76 11.00 3.72 -15.63
#